data_AF-A0A8B7E5R1-F1
#
_entry.id   AF-A0A8B7E5R1-F1
#
_cell.length_a   1.000
_cell.length_b   1.000
_cell.length_c   1.000
_cell.angle_alpha   90.00
_cell.angle_beta   90.00
_cell.angle_gamma   90.00
#
_symmetry.space_group_name_H-M   'P 1'
#
loop_
_entity.id
_entity.type
_entity.pdbx_description
1 polymer ?
#
loop_
_entity_poly.entity_id
_entity_poly.type
_entity_poly.pdbx_seq_one_letter_code
_entity_poly.pdbx_strand_id
1 'polypeptide(L)'
;AFKSDNVVKALFSNEYLNNKDVYINKKHSMWLQQQPPLSDAQLSNLFLTTHHFEQALPHVQPSAKREGFATVPDVSWKDIGALEDIREELTMAIMAPVHNPVEFESLGLVTPPGILLAGPPGCGKTLLAK
;
A
#
# COMPACT_ATOMS: atom_id res chain seq x y z
N ALA A 1 4.54 6.54 15.68
CA ALA A 1 5.09 7.87 15.39
C ALA A 1 6.11 7.76 14.25
N PHE A 2 5.66 7.92 13.01
CA PHE A 2 6.56 8.04 11.85
C PHE A 2 7.17 9.44 11.89
N LYS A 3 8.46 9.55 12.23
CA LYS A 3 9.19 10.82 12.16
C LYS A 3 9.39 11.20 10.69
N SER A 4 8.78 12.30 10.28
CA SER A 4 8.90 12.96 8.97
C SER A 4 10.35 13.12 8.50
N ASP A 5 11.26 13.29 9.45
CA ASP A 5 12.67 13.62 9.17
C ASP A 5 13.43 12.47 8.48
N ASN A 6 13.00 11.22 8.68
CA ASN A 6 13.67 10.06 8.08
C ASN A 6 13.29 9.86 6.61
N VAL A 7 12.10 10.29 6.18
CA VAL A 7 11.62 10.09 4.81
C VAL A 7 12.31 11.06 3.85
N VAL A 8 12.45 12.33 4.25
CA VAL A 8 13.14 13.35 3.47
C VAL A 8 14.62 12.96 3.29
N LYS A 9 15.26 12.46 4.35
CA LYS A 9 16.66 12.04 4.31
C LYS A 9 16.91 10.86 3.37
N ALA A 10 15.95 9.93 3.26
CA ALA A 10 16.05 8.79 2.35
C ALA A 10 15.92 9.20 0.87
N LEU A 11 15.04 10.15 0.55
CA LEU A 11 14.83 10.64 -0.82
C LEU A 11 16.02 11.45 -1.36
N PHE A 12 16.76 12.13 -0.49
CA PHE A 12 17.95 12.91 -0.87
C PHE A 12 19.27 12.19 -0.59
N SER A 13 19.25 10.96 -0.05
CA SER A 13 20.47 10.17 0.11
C SER A 13 20.93 9.62 -1.24
N ASN A 14 22.14 10.03 -1.65
CA ASN A 14 22.81 9.60 -2.87
C ASN A 14 22.90 8.06 -3.04
N GLU A 15 22.73 7.29 -1.97
CA GLU A 15 22.76 5.82 -2.02
C GLU A 15 21.60 5.22 -2.82
N TYR A 16 20.42 5.86 -2.89
CA TYR A 16 19.31 5.37 -3.73
C TYR A 16 19.48 5.69 -5.22
N LEU A 17 20.33 6.65 -5.57
CA LEU A 17 20.65 6.97 -6.96
C LEU A 17 21.66 6.01 -7.59
N ASN A 18 22.29 5.14 -6.78
CA ASN A 18 23.28 4.17 -7.24
C ASN A 18 22.69 2.85 -7.74
N ASN A 19 21.38 2.62 -7.55
CA ASN A 19 20.73 1.43 -8.09
C ASN A 19 20.25 1.74 -9.52
N LYS A 20 20.75 0.97 -10.49
CA LYS A 20 20.74 1.24 -11.94
C LYS A 20 19.36 1.23 -12.63
N ASP A 21 18.27 1.45 -11.90
CA ASP A 21 16.90 1.33 -12.39
C ASP A 21 16.04 2.56 -12.12
N VAL A 22 16.55 3.75 -12.48
CA VAL A 22 15.67 4.89 -12.73
C VAL A 22 15.95 5.37 -14.13
N TYR A 23 14.95 5.21 -15.02
CA TYR A 23 14.86 5.84 -16.33
C TYR A 23 14.80 7.38 -16.20
N ILE A 24 15.82 7.98 -15.57
CA ILE A 24 16.04 9.41 -15.65
C ILE A 24 16.55 9.65 -17.07
N ASN A 25 15.70 10.22 -17.89
CA ASN A 25 16.03 10.72 -19.22
C ASN A 25 17.42 11.38 -19.19
N LYS A 26 18.31 11.01 -20.12
CA LYS A 26 19.70 11.52 -20.19
C LYS A 26 19.80 13.05 -20.14
N LYS A 27 18.73 13.76 -20.56
CA LYS A 27 18.60 15.22 -20.45
C LYS A 27 18.43 15.69 -18.99
N HIS A 28 17.71 14.94 -18.17
CA HIS A 28 17.43 15.27 -16.77
C HIS A 28 18.65 15.00 -15.88
N SER A 29 19.41 13.94 -16.14
CA SER A 29 20.67 13.69 -15.41
C SER A 29 21.71 14.77 -15.69
N MET A 30 21.83 15.21 -16.94
CA MET A 30 22.71 16.31 -17.32
C MET A 30 22.27 17.65 -16.70
N TRP A 31 20.97 17.90 -16.58
CA TRP A 31 20.43 19.07 -15.90
C TRP A 31 20.74 19.09 -14.40
N LEU A 32 20.60 17.94 -13.71
CA LEU A 32 20.92 17.81 -12.28
C LEU A 32 22.41 18.02 -12.00
N GLN A 33 23.29 17.55 -12.88
CA GLN A 33 24.73 17.72 -12.74
C GLN A 33 25.23 19.16 -12.97
N GLN A 34 24.44 19.99 -13.66
CA GLN A 34 24.79 21.38 -13.97
C GLN A 34 24.33 22.37 -12.89
N GLN A 35 23.53 21.93 -11.92
CA GLN A 35 23.06 22.76 -10.83
C GLN A 35 23.97 22.52 -9.61
N PRO A 36 24.64 23.55 -9.06
CA PRO A 36 25.33 23.39 -7.79
C PRO A 36 24.33 22.95 -6.71
N PRO A 37 24.73 22.05 -5.78
CA PRO A 37 23.85 21.64 -4.70
C PRO A 37 23.37 22.87 -3.92
N LEU A 38 22.07 22.88 -3.58
CA LEU A 38 21.46 23.97 -2.82
C LEU A 38 22.24 24.16 -1.51
N SER A 39 22.52 25.42 -1.18
CA SER A 39 23.17 25.77 0.09
C SER A 39 22.26 25.49 1.28
N ASP A 40 22.84 25.29 2.47
CA ASP A 40 22.08 25.04 3.71
C ASP A 40 21.04 26.13 4.00
N ALA A 41 21.37 27.39 3.67
CA ALA A 41 20.44 28.51 3.78
C ALA A 41 19.23 28.37 2.85
N GLN A 42 19.39 27.83 1.65
CA GLN A 42 18.30 27.58 0.70
C GLN A 42 17.44 26.38 1.10
N LEU A 43 18.03 25.37 1.74
CA LEU A 43 17.33 24.18 2.23
C LEU A 43 16.55 24.43 3.54
N SER A 44 16.90 25.49 4.29
CA SER A 44 16.27 25.79 5.59
C SER A 44 14.75 25.94 5.56
N ASN A 45 14.20 26.38 4.43
CA ASN A 45 12.76 26.57 4.23
C ASN A 45 12.11 25.48 3.36
N LEU A 46 12.87 24.44 2.99
CA LEU A 46 12.38 23.34 2.16
C LEU A 46 11.84 22.21 3.05
N PHE A 47 10.59 22.36 3.51
CA PHE A 47 9.92 21.32 4.30
C PHE A 47 8.55 20.96 3.71
N LEU A 48 8.18 19.69 3.88
CA LEU A 48 6.86 19.20 3.51
C LEU A 48 5.93 19.27 4.72
N THR A 49 4.74 19.83 4.51
CA THR A 49 3.64 19.79 5.49
C THR A 49 2.56 18.85 5.01
N THR A 50 1.66 18.42 5.91
CA THR A 50 0.48 17.61 5.54
C THR A 50 -0.35 18.28 4.42
N HIS A 51 -0.45 19.60 4.43
CA HIS A 51 -1.15 20.37 3.41
C HIS A 51 -0.56 20.15 2.00
N HIS A 52 0.77 20.01 1.87
CA HIS A 52 1.39 19.73 0.59
C HIS A 52 0.99 18.34 0.05
N PHE A 53 0.75 17.36 0.92
CA PHE A 53 0.24 16.04 0.51
C PHE A 53 -1.23 16.12 0.06
N GLU A 54 -2.06 16.88 0.78
CA GLU A 54 -3.46 17.11 0.40
C GLU A 54 -3.60 17.77 -0.97
N GLN A 55 -2.74 18.75 -1.27
CA GLN A 55 -2.69 19.41 -2.58
C GLN A 55 -2.18 18.49 -3.69
N ALA A 56 -1.29 17.54 -3.38
CA ALA A 56 -0.75 16.61 -4.36
C ALA A 56 -1.69 15.44 -4.68
N LEU A 57 -2.52 15.00 -3.72
CA LEU A 57 -3.42 13.85 -3.85
C LEU A 57 -4.27 13.85 -5.13
N PRO A 58 -4.87 14.97 -5.59
CA PRO A 58 -5.65 15.01 -6.83
C PRO A 58 -4.83 14.78 -8.11
N HIS A 59 -3.53 15.04 -8.06
CA HIS A 59 -2.63 15.00 -9.22
C HIS A 59 -1.82 13.71 -9.31
N VAL A 60 -1.86 12.87 -8.27
CA VAL A 60 -1.15 11.60 -8.20
C VAL A 60 -2.14 10.46 -8.40
N GLN A 61 -1.88 9.59 -9.37
CA GLN A 61 -2.58 8.31 -9.47
C GLN A 61 -1.92 7.33 -8.49
N PRO A 62 -2.64 6.82 -7.47
CA PRO A 62 -2.11 5.79 -6.59
C PRO A 62 -1.71 4.55 -7.41
N SER A 63 -0.55 3.97 -7.12
CA SER A 63 -0.14 2.69 -7.69
C SER A 63 -1.14 1.57 -7.38
N ALA A 64 -1.84 1.65 -6.24
CA ALA A 64 -2.93 0.75 -5.86
C ALA A 64 -4.15 0.80 -6.80
N LYS A 65 -4.34 1.89 -7.57
CA LYS A 65 -5.36 1.97 -8.63
C LYS A 65 -4.91 1.33 -9.96
N ARG A 66 -3.64 0.90 -10.05
CA ARG A 66 -3.00 0.46 -11.28
C ARG A 66 -2.93 -1.07 -11.43
N GLU A 67 -3.13 -1.81 -10.35
CA GLU A 67 -3.43 -3.25 -10.40
C GLU A 67 -4.94 -3.46 -10.33
N GLY A 68 -5.43 -4.28 -11.26
CA GLY A 68 -6.84 -4.40 -11.60
C GLY A 68 -7.71 -4.76 -10.40
N PHE A 69 -8.93 -4.22 -10.44
CA PHE A 69 -10.07 -4.74 -9.70
C PHE A 69 -9.99 -6.27 -9.57
N ALA A 70 -10.29 -6.78 -8.37
CA ALA A 70 -10.67 -8.17 -8.22
C ALA A 70 -11.68 -8.48 -9.32
N THR A 71 -11.27 -9.30 -10.29
CA THR A 71 -12.20 -9.79 -11.31
C THR A 71 -13.29 -10.49 -10.54
N VAL A 72 -14.53 -10.01 -10.63
CA VAL A 72 -15.67 -10.73 -10.06
C VAL A 72 -15.58 -12.13 -10.64
N PRO A 73 -15.33 -13.15 -9.82
CA PRO A 73 -15.16 -14.49 -10.33
C PRO A 73 -16.49 -14.96 -10.93
N ASP A 74 -16.45 -15.62 -12.10
CA ASP A 74 -17.60 -16.33 -12.65
C ASP A 74 -17.95 -17.61 -11.85
N VAL A 75 -17.28 -17.82 -10.71
CA VAL A 75 -17.46 -18.98 -9.83
C VAL A 75 -18.09 -18.53 -8.51
N SER A 76 -19.10 -19.28 -8.09
CA SER A 76 -19.80 -19.06 -6.83
C SER A 76 -19.20 -19.94 -5.72
N TRP A 77 -19.51 -19.63 -4.47
CA TRP A 77 -19.13 -20.46 -3.32
C TRP A 77 -19.61 -21.92 -3.42
N LYS A 78 -20.63 -22.20 -4.24
CA LYS A 78 -21.14 -23.56 -4.45
C LYS A 78 -20.24 -24.39 -5.37
N ASP A 79 -19.38 -23.72 -6.14
CA ASP A 79 -18.50 -24.33 -7.13
C ASP A 79 -17.13 -24.71 -6.53
N ILE A 80 -16.90 -24.39 -5.25
CA ILE A 80 -15.66 -24.62 -4.53
C ILE A 80 -15.89 -25.65 -3.42
N GLY A 81 -15.54 -26.90 -3.68
CA GLY A 81 -15.64 -27.97 -2.67
C GLY A 81 -14.49 -27.95 -1.67
N ALA A 82 -14.75 -28.47 -0.46
CA ALA A 82 -13.77 -28.72 0.60
C ALA A 82 -13.16 -27.46 1.25
N LEU A 83 -13.81 -26.30 1.13
CA LEU A 83 -13.40 -25.04 1.77
C LEU A 83 -14.49 -24.46 2.69
N GLU A 84 -15.49 -25.25 3.07
CA GLU A 84 -16.60 -24.84 3.93
C GLU A 84 -16.11 -24.28 5.27
N ASP A 85 -15.19 -24.98 5.94
CA ASP A 85 -14.64 -24.56 7.24
C ASP A 85 -13.89 -23.22 7.12
N ILE A 86 -13.08 -23.06 6.07
CA ILE A 86 -12.34 -21.83 5.79
C ILE A 86 -13.31 -20.68 5.48
N ARG A 87 -14.42 -20.96 4.77
CA ARG A 87 -15.46 -19.97 4.50
C ARG A 87 -16.10 -19.47 5.78
N GLU A 88 -16.42 -20.35 6.72
CA GLU A 88 -16.99 -19.97 8.01
C GLU A 88 -16.01 -19.11 8.82
N GLU A 89 -14.73 -19.50 8.83
CA GLU A 89 -13.68 -18.73 9.51
C GLU A 89 -13.51 -17.33 8.91
N LEU A 90 -13.45 -17.21 7.58
CA LEU A 90 -13.38 -15.93 6.88
C LEU A 90 -14.64 -15.07 7.11
N THR A 91 -15.81 -15.69 7.14
CA THR A 91 -17.08 -14.99 7.40
C THR A 91 -17.09 -14.41 8.81
N MET A 92 -16.65 -15.18 9.81
CA MET A 92 -16.54 -14.70 11.19
C MET A 92 -15.47 -13.60 11.30
N ALA A 93 -14.29 -13.82 10.74
CA ALA A 93 -13.17 -12.89 10.88
C ALA A 93 -13.36 -11.56 10.13
N ILE A 94 -14.10 -11.56 9.01
CA ILE A 94 -14.30 -10.39 8.16
C ILE A 94 -15.73 -9.86 8.23
N MET A 95 -16.72 -10.67 7.89
CA MET A 95 -18.10 -10.18 7.72
C MET A 95 -18.76 -9.86 9.06
N ALA A 96 -18.59 -10.68 10.09
CA ALA A 96 -19.20 -10.45 11.40
C ALA A 96 -18.79 -9.10 12.03
N PRO A 97 -17.51 -8.71 12.11
CA PRO A 97 -17.13 -7.40 12.64
C PRO A 97 -17.57 -6.24 11.74
N VAL A 98 -17.68 -6.45 10.42
CA VAL A 98 -18.17 -5.43 9.48
C VAL A 98 -19.68 -5.21 9.63
N HIS A 99 -20.46 -6.27 9.85
CA HIS A 99 -21.91 -6.17 10.02
C HIS A 99 -22.31 -5.70 11.43
N ASN A 100 -21.57 -6.12 12.46
CA ASN A 100 -21.94 -5.89 13.86
C ASN A 100 -20.82 -5.16 14.65
N PRO A 101 -20.35 -3.97 14.22
CA PRO A 101 -19.19 -3.32 14.82
C PRO A 101 -19.39 -2.95 16.30
N VAL A 102 -20.61 -2.54 16.68
CA VAL A 102 -20.94 -2.13 18.07
C VAL A 102 -20.86 -3.30 19.04
N GLU A 103 -21.31 -4.48 18.62
CA GLU A 103 -21.27 -5.69 19.44
C GLU A 103 -19.82 -6.14 19.65
N PHE A 104 -19.00 -6.13 18.60
CA PHE A 104 -17.58 -6.45 18.68
C PHE A 104 -16.81 -5.46 19.57
N GLU A 105 -17.11 -4.16 19.49
CA GLU A 105 -16.54 -3.15 20.36
C GLU A 105 -16.95 -3.36 21.83
N SER A 106 -18.22 -3.68 22.08
CA SER A 106 -18.74 -3.94 23.43
C SER A 106 -18.11 -5.18 24.09
N LEU A 107 -17.71 -6.16 23.28
CA LEU A 107 -17.00 -7.36 23.70
C LEU A 107 -15.49 -7.15 23.83
N GLY A 108 -14.97 -5.96 23.48
CA GLY A 108 -13.54 -5.65 23.48
C GLY A 108 -12.76 -6.41 22.39
N LEU A 109 -13.45 -6.90 21.36
CA LEU A 109 -12.83 -7.63 20.25
C LEU A 109 -12.31 -6.63 19.22
N VAL A 110 -11.03 -6.76 18.87
CA VAL A 110 -10.39 -5.93 17.85
C VAL A 110 -10.47 -6.66 16.51
N THR A 111 -10.97 -5.98 15.47
CA THR A 111 -10.97 -6.52 14.11
C THR A 111 -9.54 -6.82 13.67
N PRO A 112 -9.25 -8.05 13.18
CA PRO A 112 -7.91 -8.39 12.74
C PRO A 112 -7.45 -7.47 11.60
N PRO A 113 -6.18 -7.03 11.58
CA PRO A 113 -5.69 -6.04 10.61
C PRO A 113 -5.60 -6.58 9.17
N GLY A 114 -5.74 -7.89 8.99
CA GLY A 114 -5.72 -8.56 7.70
C GLY A 114 -5.65 -10.08 7.88
N ILE A 115 -5.91 -10.82 6.80
CA ILE A 115 -5.87 -12.28 6.77
C ILE A 115 -4.83 -12.72 5.74
N LEU A 116 -4.01 -13.69 6.13
CA LEU A 116 -2.99 -14.29 5.27
C LEU A 116 -3.43 -15.70 4.84
N LEU A 117 -3.73 -15.87 3.55
CA LEU A 117 -3.99 -17.18 2.97
C LEU A 117 -2.66 -17.83 2.57
N ALA A 118 -2.23 -18.86 3.32
CA ALA A 118 -0.98 -19.59 3.07
C ALA A 118 -1.23 -21.08 2.77
N GLY A 119 -0.44 -21.65 1.86
CA GLY A 119 -0.56 -23.05 1.46
C GLY A 119 0.08 -23.36 0.11
N PRO A 120 0.30 -24.64 -0.23
CA PRO A 120 0.95 -25.06 -1.46
C PRO A 120 0.23 -24.56 -2.73
N PRO A 121 0.91 -24.46 -3.88
CA PRO A 121 0.26 -24.03 -5.12
C PRO A 121 -0.91 -24.97 -5.46
N GLY A 122 -2.03 -24.42 -5.96
CA GLY A 122 -3.23 -25.19 -6.29
C GLY A 122 -4.30 -25.33 -5.19
N CYS A 123 -4.04 -24.90 -3.94
CA CYS A 123 -5.01 -25.01 -2.83
C CYS A 123 -6.07 -23.89 -2.78
N GLY A 124 -6.52 -23.35 -3.91
CA GLY A 124 -7.66 -22.41 -3.94
C GLY A 124 -7.46 -21.02 -3.33
N LYS A 125 -6.29 -20.67 -2.77
CA LYS A 125 -6.02 -19.34 -2.14
C LYS A 125 -6.41 -18.13 -3.00
N THR A 126 -6.05 -18.14 -4.28
CA THR A 126 -6.39 -17.06 -5.21
C THR A 126 -7.88 -17.03 -5.53
N LEU A 127 -8.53 -18.19 -5.50
CA LEU A 127 -9.95 -18.34 -5.77
C LEU A 127 -10.79 -17.85 -4.56
N LEU A 128 -10.32 -18.08 -3.34
CA LEU A 128 -10.88 -17.53 -2.09
C LEU A 128 -10.75 -16.00 -1.98
N ALA A 129 -9.71 -15.43 -2.60
CA ALA A 129 -9.45 -13.99 -2.55
C ALA A 129 -10.18 -13.19 -3.66
N LYS A 130 -10.82 -13.88 -4.60
CA LYS A 130 -11.67 -13.28 -5.63
C LYS A 130 -13.10 -13.16 -5.12
#